data_AF-A0ABD6F2K6-F1
#
_entry.id   AF-A0ABD6F2K6-F1
#
_cell.length_a   1.000
_cell.length_b   1.000
_cell.length_c   1.000
_cell.angle_alpha   90.00
_cell.angle_beta   90.00
_cell.angle_gamma   90.00
#
_symmetry.space_group_name_H-M   'P 1'
#
loop_
_entity.id
_entity.type
_entity.pdbx_description
1 polymer ?
#
loop_
_entity_poly.entity_id
_entity_poly.type
_entity_poly.pdbx_seq_one_letter_code
_entity_poly.pdbx_strand_id
1 'polypeptide(L)'
;MDDDGAFSGSESDNNSNYSEDDGIIDPVINTDPREDHEAVDYKILDSKEVLNEMNIIMEDVSSVVRLPKTICRLLLHHYKWNKDTLLER
;
A
#
# COMPACT_ATOMS: atom_id res chain seq x y z
N MET A 1 31.69 -55.91 3.07
CA MET A 1 33.07 -56.00 3.56
C MET A 1 33.87 -55.08 2.66
N ASP A 2 34.21 -53.83 2.99
CA ASP A 2 34.18 -52.98 4.21
C ASP A 2 34.24 -51.51 3.66
N ASP A 3 33.55 -50.50 4.20
CA ASP A 3 34.04 -49.56 5.26
C ASP A 3 35.50 -49.12 5.02
N ASP A 4 35.95 -47.85 4.95
CA ASP A 4 35.54 -46.56 5.53
C ASP A 4 36.13 -45.44 4.62
N GLY A 5 35.53 -44.27 4.44
CA GLY A 5 35.64 -43.18 5.41
C GLY A 5 36.84 -42.26 5.14
N ALA A 6 36.64 -41.22 4.31
CA ALA A 6 37.49 -40.03 4.34
C ALA A 6 36.64 -38.77 4.07
N PHE A 7 36.16 -38.21 5.18
CA PHE A 7 35.60 -36.88 5.30
C PHE A 7 36.69 -35.84 5.05
N SER A 8 36.51 -35.01 4.02
CA SER A 8 37.16 -33.72 3.85
C SER A 8 36.32 -32.99 2.79
N GLY A 9 35.59 -31.94 3.07
CA GLY A 9 35.79 -30.92 4.07
C GLY A 9 35.47 -29.61 3.36
N SER A 10 34.67 -28.80 4.03
CA SER A 10 34.43 -27.40 3.78
C SER A 10 33.29 -26.96 2.84
N GLU A 11 32.17 -26.70 3.51
CA GLU A 11 31.44 -25.42 3.58
C GLU A 11 31.05 -24.80 2.24
N SER A 12 29.77 -25.01 1.93
CA SER A 12 29.00 -24.14 1.06
C SER A 12 28.91 -22.75 1.68
N ASP A 13 29.98 -21.99 1.59
CA ASP A 13 29.91 -20.54 1.80
C ASP A 13 29.52 -19.91 0.47
N ASN A 14 28.21 -19.77 0.39
CA ASN A 14 27.45 -18.83 -0.39
C ASN A 14 28.08 -17.43 -0.29
N ASN A 15 29.19 -17.19 -0.99
CA ASN A 15 29.59 -15.85 -1.37
C ASN A 15 28.81 -15.51 -2.65
N SER A 16 27.48 -15.43 -2.50
CA SER A 16 26.68 -14.61 -3.38
C SER A 16 27.29 -13.23 -3.29
N ASN A 17 28.05 -12.89 -4.32
CA ASN A 17 28.42 -11.56 -4.71
C ASN A 17 27.32 -10.61 -4.24
N TYR A 18 27.53 -9.94 -3.11
CA TYR A 18 26.71 -8.82 -2.70
C TYR A 18 26.96 -7.79 -3.79
N SER A 19 26.15 -7.89 -4.86
CA SER A 19 26.16 -6.94 -5.94
C SER A 19 25.98 -5.59 -5.29
N GLU A 20 26.97 -4.74 -5.55
CA GLU A 20 26.99 -3.32 -5.33
C GLU A 20 25.58 -2.74 -5.36
N ASP A 21 25.16 -2.24 -4.20
CA ASP A 21 24.38 -1.01 -4.09
C ASP A 21 23.24 -0.87 -5.11
N ASP A 22 22.26 -1.79 -5.05
CA ASP A 22 20.92 -1.42 -5.50
C ASP A 22 20.44 -0.38 -4.50
N GLY A 23 20.61 0.90 -4.86
CA GLY A 23 20.34 2.10 -4.08
C GLY A 23 18.90 2.26 -3.61
N ILE A 24 18.42 1.30 -2.83
CA ILE A 24 17.26 1.41 -1.97
C ILE A 24 17.78 2.03 -0.69
N ILE A 25 17.83 3.35 -0.70
CA ILE A 25 17.87 4.13 0.53
C ILE A 25 16.52 3.85 1.19
N ASP A 26 16.50 2.90 2.13
CA ASP A 26 15.40 2.81 3.09
C ASP A 26 15.23 4.23 3.64
N PRO A 27 14.05 4.87 3.49
CA PRO A 27 13.85 6.18 4.07
C PRO A 27 13.94 5.98 5.57
N VAL A 28 15.12 6.28 6.14
CA VAL A 28 15.24 6.60 7.55
C VAL A 28 14.26 7.75 7.73
N ILE A 29 13.14 7.45 8.39
CA ILE A 29 12.18 8.46 8.82
C ILE A 29 12.91 9.23 9.91
N ASN A 30 13.80 10.13 9.48
CA ASN A 30 14.42 11.13 10.32
C ASN A 30 13.26 12.03 10.75
N THR A 31 12.73 11.77 11.93
CA THR A 31 11.96 12.74 12.69
C THR A 31 12.90 13.86 13.14
N ASP A 32 13.46 14.60 12.19
CA ASP A 32 14.09 15.90 12.44
C ASP A 32 13.02 16.96 12.19
N PRO A 33 12.48 17.60 13.24
CA PRO A 33 11.35 18.51 13.08
C PRO A 33 11.85 19.93 12.75
N ARG A 34 12.80 20.12 11.83
CA ARG A 34 13.35 21.45 11.50
C ARG A 34 13.87 21.58 10.07
N GLU A 35 12.96 21.57 9.10
CA GLU A 35 13.18 22.32 7.86
C GLU A 35 11.95 23.20 7.59
N ASP A 36 12.20 24.47 7.29
CA ASP A 36 11.24 25.52 6.95
C ASP A 36 10.47 25.16 5.66
N HIS A 37 9.56 24.20 5.75
CA HIS A 37 8.54 23.99 4.74
C HIS A 37 7.49 25.09 4.89
N GLU A 38 7.41 25.97 3.89
CA GLU A 38 6.18 26.71 3.57
C GLU A 38 4.99 25.79 3.87
N ALA A 39 4.15 26.16 4.83
CA ALA A 39 3.20 25.26 5.46
C ALA A 39 2.29 24.63 4.40
N VAL A 40 2.67 23.44 3.92
CA VAL A 40 1.88 22.69 2.96
C VAL A 40 0.63 22.27 3.71
N ASP A 41 -0.53 22.75 3.30
CA ASP A 41 -1.82 22.39 3.88
C ASP A 41 -2.15 20.92 3.53
N TYR A 42 -1.54 19.99 4.26
CA TYR A 42 -1.88 18.58 4.20
C TYR A 42 -2.59 18.16 5.49
N LYS A 43 -3.59 17.31 5.34
CA LYS A 43 -4.25 16.64 6.46
C LYS A 43 -3.89 15.16 6.44
N ILE A 44 -3.26 14.68 7.50
CA ILE A 44 -3.08 13.24 7.72
C ILE A 44 -4.43 12.68 8.18
N LEU A 45 -4.89 11.62 7.51
CA LEU A 45 -6.15 10.94 7.83
C LEU A 45 -5.89 9.55 8.38
N ASP A 46 -6.58 9.20 9.45
CA ASP A 46 -6.62 7.83 9.96
C ASP A 46 -7.48 6.94 9.06
N SER A 47 -7.25 5.63 9.10
CA SER A 47 -8.05 4.66 8.34
C SER A 47 -9.55 4.78 8.63
N LYS A 48 -9.93 5.14 9.86
CA LYS A 48 -11.32 5.37 10.25
C LYS A 48 -11.93 6.59 9.57
N GLU A 49 -11.17 7.67 9.42
CA GLU A 49 -11.62 8.88 8.74
C GLU A 49 -11.80 8.61 7.24
N VAL A 50 -10.85 7.89 6.62
CA VAL A 50 -10.99 7.48 5.21
C VAL A 50 -12.23 6.61 4.99
N LEU A 51 -12.48 5.65 5.89
CA LEU A 51 -13.70 4.82 5.83
C LEU A 51 -14.98 5.65 6.03
N ASN A 52 -14.93 6.69 6.85
CA ASN A 52 -16.07 7.58 7.06
C ASN A 52 -16.40 8.36 5.77
N GLU A 53 -15.41 8.96 5.13
CA GLU A 53 -15.58 9.65 3.84
C GLU A 53 -16.12 8.71 2.76
N MET A 54 -15.59 7.49 2.70
CA MET A 54 -16.07 6.44 1.80
C MET A 54 -17.57 6.15 2.02
N ASN A 55 -18.00 6.03 3.28
CA ASN A 55 -19.39 5.76 3.62
C ASN A 55 -20.32 6.92 3.28
N ILE A 56 -19.89 8.16 3.45
CA ILE A 56 -20.65 9.36 3.05
C ILE A 56 -20.90 9.33 1.54
N ILE A 57 -19.84 9.12 0.75
CA ILE A 57 -19.93 9.03 -0.70
C ILE A 57 -20.87 7.89 -1.13
N MET A 58 -20.79 6.73 -0.47
CA MET A 58 -21.67 5.60 -0.74
C MET A 58 -23.13 5.89 -0.38
N GLU A 59 -23.41 6.60 0.71
CA GLU A 59 -24.76 7.00 1.09
C GLU A 59 -25.37 7.95 0.04
N ASP A 60 -24.61 8.96 -0.39
CA ASP A 60 -25.05 9.89 -1.43
C ASP A 60 -25.48 9.14 -2.69
N VAL A 61 -24.63 8.25 -3.19
CA VAL A 61 -24.91 7.48 -4.40
C VAL A 61 -26.04 6.48 -4.17
N SER A 62 -26.07 5.82 -3.01
CA SER A 62 -27.16 4.91 -2.63
C SER A 62 -28.52 5.62 -2.59
N SER A 63 -28.56 6.89 -2.18
CA SER A 63 -29.81 7.67 -2.12
C SER A 63 -30.39 7.95 -3.51
N VAL A 64 -29.52 8.13 -4.51
CA VAL A 64 -29.91 8.41 -5.90
C VAL A 64 -30.23 7.12 -6.65
N VAL A 65 -29.31 6.14 -6.62
CA VAL A 65 -29.42 4.89 -7.40
C VAL A 65 -30.32 3.85 -6.71
N ARG A 66 -30.60 4.02 -5.41
CA ARG A 66 -31.44 3.14 -4.58
C ARG A 66 -30.98 1.68 -4.56
N LEU A 67 -29.68 1.47 -4.65
CA LEU A 67 -29.05 0.15 -4.55
C LEU A 67 -28.42 -0.05 -3.17
N PRO A 68 -28.25 -1.29 -2.71
CA PRO A 68 -27.47 -1.58 -1.51
C PRO A 68 -26.07 -0.96 -1.56
N LYS A 69 -25.63 -0.39 -0.44
CA LYS A 69 -24.29 0.21 -0.27
C LYS A 69 -23.15 -0.67 -0.79
N THR A 70 -23.23 -1.98 -0.59
CA THR A 70 -22.23 -2.94 -1.07
C THR A 70 -22.11 -2.91 -2.60
N ILE A 71 -23.23 -2.81 -3.32
CA ILE A 71 -23.26 -2.73 -4.78
C ILE A 71 -22.78 -1.35 -5.24
N CYS A 72 -23.24 -0.27 -4.59
CA CYS A 72 -22.75 1.09 -4.85
C CYS A 72 -21.23 1.18 -4.71
N ARG A 73 -20.64 0.52 -3.70
CA ARG A 73 -19.18 0.45 -3.52
C ARG A 73 -18.47 -0.22 -4.69
N LEU A 74 -19.01 -1.34 -5.19
CA LEU A 74 -18.44 -2.06 -6.34
C LEU A 74 -18.54 -1.23 -7.63
N LEU A 75 -19.68 -0.56 -7.83
CA LEU A 75 -19.89 0.33 -8.96
C LEU A 75 -18.93 1.52 -8.89
N LEU A 76 -18.88 2.22 -7.76
CA LEU A 76 -17.94 3.33 -7.55
C LEU A 76 -16.50 2.89 -7.79
N HIS A 77 -16.10 1.72 -7.29
CA HIS A 77 -14.78 1.17 -7.58
C HIS A 77 -14.54 0.98 -9.09
N HIS A 78 -15.51 0.42 -9.83
CA HIS A 78 -15.43 0.25 -11.28
C HIS A 78 -15.30 1.59 -12.02
N TYR A 79 -15.95 2.65 -11.54
CA TYR A 79 -15.89 4.00 -12.08
C TYR A 79 -14.81 4.89 -11.43
N LYS A 80 -13.82 4.29 -10.75
CA LYS A 80 -12.71 5.01 -10.09
C LYS A 80 -13.17 6.12 -9.13
N TRP A 81 -14.26 5.87 -8.41
CA TRP A 81 -14.92 6.78 -7.46
C TRP A 81 -15.49 8.07 -8.07
N ASN A 82 -15.62 8.14 -9.40
CA ASN A 82 -16.23 9.28 -10.06
C ASN A 82 -17.77 9.14 -10.04
N LYS A 83 -18.41 9.97 -9.21
CA LYS A 83 -19.87 10.01 -9.04
C LYS A 83 -20.59 10.36 -10.35
N ASP A 84 -20.09 11.33 -11.11
CA ASP A 84 -20.76 11.83 -12.31
C ASP A 84 -20.82 10.75 -13.39
N THR A 85 -19.70 10.10 -13.68
CA THR A 85 -19.64 9.02 -14.68
C THR A 85 -20.51 7.81 -14.33
N LEU A 86 -20.74 7.58 -13.04
CA LEU A 86 -21.64 6.54 -12.57
C LEU A 86 -23.11 6.92 -12.77
N LEU A 87 -23.45 8.20 -12.57
CA LEU A 87 -24.84 8.69 -12.64
C LEU A 87 -25.28 9.05 -14.06
N GLU A 88 -24.35 9.29 -14.98
CA GLU A 88 -24.63 9.53 -16.41
C GLU A 88 -25.01 8.26 -17.18
N ARG A 89 -24.84 7.06 -16.60
CA ARG A 89 -25.00 5.76 -17.26
C ARG A 89 -26.23 5.01 -16.78
#